data_AF-A0AA86L268-F1
#
_entry.id   AF-A0AA86L268-F1
#
_cell.length_a   1.000
_cell.length_b   1.000
_cell.length_c   1.000
_cell.angle_alpha   90.00
_cell.angle_beta   90.00
_cell.angle_gamma   90.00
#
_symmetry.space_group_name_H-M   'P 1'
#
loop_
_entity.id
_entity.type
_entity.pdbx_description
1 polymer ?
#
loop_
_entity_poly.entity_id
_entity_poly.type
_entity_poly.pdbx_seq_one_letter_code
_entity_poly.pdbx_strand_id
1 'polypeptide(L)' 'MPLSTAQSLGWNLARTMMTIIVLIETVKGYSVMPLDEFDGDPDMIVCEYDPFGR' A
#
# COMPACT_ATOMS: atom_id res chain seq x y z
N MET A 1 7.10 -9.18 -5.50
CA MET A 1 7.18 -9.74 -4.12
C MET A 1 5.91 -10.55 -3.82
N PRO A 2 5.90 -11.50 -2.86
CA PRO A 2 4.68 -12.20 -2.45
C PRO A 2 3.68 -11.24 -1.76
N LEU A 3 2.38 -11.53 -1.89
CA LEU A 3 1.31 -10.69 -1.33
C LEU A 3 1.46 -10.50 0.19
N SER A 4 1.70 -11.59 0.94
CA SER A 4 1.86 -11.54 2.40
C SER A 4 3.01 -10.64 2.86
N THR A 5 4.12 -10.62 2.11
CA THR A 5 5.25 -9.73 2.38
C THR A 5 4.87 -8.27 2.09
N ALA A 6 4.15 -8.02 0.98
CA ALA A 6 3.70 -6.67 0.62
C ALA A 6 2.73 -6.11 1.65
N GLN A 7 1.81 -6.94 2.14
CA GLN A 7 0.87 -6.56 3.19
C GLN A 7 1.57 -6.20 4.50
N SER A 8 2.53 -7.03 4.93
CA SER A 8 3.31 -6.78 6.15
C SER A 8 4.17 -5.51 6.03
N LEU A 9 4.77 -5.28 4.86
CA LEU A 9 5.56 -4.09 4.58
C LEU A 9 4.68 -2.84 4.55
N GLY A 10 3.54 -2.88 3.86
CA GLY A 10 2.59 -1.78 3.78
C GLY A 10 2.09 -1.33 5.15
N TRP A 11 1.71 -2.29 6.01
CA TRP A 11 1.27 -2.00 7.37
C TRP A 11 2.38 -1.40 8.26
N ASN A 12 3.61 -1.87 8.12
CA ASN A 12 4.74 -1.31 8.87
C ASN A 12 5.12 0.09 8.39
N LEU A 13 5.09 0.34 7.08
CA LEU A 13 5.30 1.67 6.49
C LEU A 13 4.22 2.65 6.97
N ALA A 14 2.94 2.25 6.92
CA ALA A 14 1.82 3.09 7.33
C ALA A 14 1.99 3.59 8.77
N ARG A 15 2.34 2.68 9.69
CA ARG A 15 2.57 3.03 11.11
C ARG A 15 3.86 3.78 11.37
N THR A 16 4.89 3.59 10.54
CA THR A 16 6.17 4.28 10.71
C THR A 16 6.11 5.72 10.21
N MET A 17 5.50 5.93 9.04
CA MET A 17 5.38 7.25 8.41
C MET A 17 4.14 8.02 8.86
N MET A 18 3.19 7.36 9.52
CA MET A 18 1.88 7.93 9.87
C MET A 18 1.19 8.50 8.62
N THR A 19 1.22 7.76 7.52
CA THR A 19 0.53 8.09 6.26
C THR A 19 -0.23 6.88 5.74
N ILE A 20 -1.23 7.12 4.90
CA ILE A 20 -2.00 6.05 4.26
C ILE A 20 -1.10 5.40 3.20
N ILE A 21 -0.91 4.09 3.32
CA ILE A 21 -0.13 3.31 2.35
C ILE A 21 -1.08 2.47 1.52
N VAL A 22 -0.93 2.50 0.21
CA VAL A 22 -1.66 1.64 -0.71
C VAL A 22 -0.79 0.49 -1.19
N LEU A 23 -1.39 -0.69 -1.26
CA LEU A 23 -0.83 -1.87 -1.90
C LEU A 23 -1.48 -2.01 -3.26
N ILE A 24 -0.66 -1.97 -4.30
CA ILE A 24 -1.10 -2.04 -5.68
C ILE A 24 -0.61 -3.32 -6.34
N GLU A 25 -1.42 -3.89 -7.21
CA GLU A 25 -1.01 -4.99 -8.07
C GLU A 25 -0.51 -4.45 -9.41
N THR A 26 0.73 -4.83 -9.75
CA THR A 26 1.34 -4.48 -11.03
C THR A 26 1.57 -5.75 -11.85
N VAL A 27 1.84 -5.59 -13.15
CA VAL A 27 2.12 -6.70 -14.08
C VAL A 27 3.30 -7.59 -13.62
N LYS A 28 4.18 -7.08 -12.75
CA LYS A 28 5.36 -7.81 -12.22
C LYS A 28 5.24 -8.19 -10.74
N GLY A 29 4.06 -8.00 -10.13
CA GLY A 29 3.76 -8.35 -8.73
C GLY A 29 3.29 -7.15 -7.90
N TYR A 30 3.36 -7.27 -6.57
CA TYR A 30 2.86 -6.23 -5.67
C TYR A 30 3.87 -5.13 -5.39
N SER A 31 3.37 -3.90 -5.26
CA SER A 31 4.11 -2.72 -4.81
C SER A 31 3.34 -2.04 -3.67
N VAL A 32 4.07 -1.35 -2.80
CA VAL A 32 3.50 -0.54 -1.70
C VAL A 32 4.08 0.86 -1.76
N MET A 33 3.22 1.86 -1.67
CA MET A 33 3.61 3.26 -1.67
C MET A 33 2.60 4.12 -0.91
N PRO A 34 2.99 5.31 -0.46
CA PRO A 34 2.05 6.30 0.07
C PRO A 34 0.93 6.64 -0.92
N LEU A 35 -0.29 6.80 -0.41
CA LEU A 35 -1.46 7.16 -1.22
C LEU A 35 -1.28 8.52 -1.91
N ASP A 36 -0.60 9.46 -1.26
CA ASP A 36 -0.28 10.79 -1.81
C ASP A 36 0.72 10.73 -2.97
N GLU A 37 1.52 9.67 -3.07
CA GLU A 37 2.42 9.41 -4.19
C GLU A 37 1.75 8.60 -5.31
N PHE A 38 0.60 7.98 -5.04
CA PHE A 38 -0.12 7.16 -6.01
C PHE A 38 -1.05 8.01 -6.90
N ASP A 39 -0.59 8.30 -8.12
CA ASP A 39 -1.37 8.99 -9.18
C ASP A 39 -1.94 8.00 -10.22
N GLY A 40 -2.05 6.73 -9.83
CA GLY A 40 -2.55 5.66 -10.69
C GLY A 40 -4.08 5.50 -10.63
N ASP A 41 -4.57 4.47 -11.32
CA ASP A 41 -5.98 4.10 -11.25
C ASP A 41 -6.28 3.47 -9.87
N PRO A 42 -7.26 3.99 -9.10
CA PRO A 42 -7.70 3.39 -7.85
C PRO A 42 -8.10 1.91 -7.97
N ASP A 43 -8.52 1.45 -9.16
CA ASP A 43 -8.85 0.06 -9.41
C ASP A 43 -7.62 -0.88 -9.32
N MET A 44 -6.39 -0.34 -9.34
CA MET A 44 -5.16 -1.10 -9.10
C MET A 44 -4.84 -1.30 -7.62
N ILE A 45 -5.55 -0.59 -6.72
CA ILE A 45 -5.37 -0.69 -5.28
C ILE A 45 -6.06 -1.97 -4.79
N VAL A 46 -5.25 -2.89 -4.29
CA VAL A 46 -5.72 -4.15 -3.70
C VAL A 46 -6.09 -3.95 -2.23
N CYS A 47 -5.34 -3.09 -1.52
CA CYS A 47 -5.52 -2.88 -0.09
C CYS A 47 -4.98 -1.52 0.33
N GLU A 48 -5.71 -0.83 1.21
CA GLU A 48 -5.29 0.42 1.82
C GLU A 48 -4.99 0.19 3.30
N TYR A 49 -3.86 0.74 3.75
CA TYR A 49 -3.43 0.72 5.13
C TYR A 49 -3.52 2.12 5.70
N ASP A 50 -4.61 2.37 6.43
CA ASP A 50 -4.77 3.61 7.18
C ASP A 50 -4.21 3.47 8.61
N PRO A 51 -3.13 4.17 8.98
CA PRO A 51 -2.63 4.17 10.34
C PRO A 51 -3.51 4.99 11.31
N PHE A 52 -4.42 5.81 10.81
CA PHE A 52 -5.33 6.65 11.60
C PHE A 52 -6.62 5.92 12.00
N GLY A 53 -6.88 4.74 11.42
CA GLY A 53 -7.99 3.87 11.79
C GLY A 53 -9.37 4.45 11.46
N ARG A 54 -9.52 5.17 10.35
CA ARG A 54 -10.84 5.57 9.86
C ARG A 54 -11.64 4.42 9.25
#